data_AF-A0A8J5KKK2-F1
#
_entry.id   AF-A0A8J5KKK2-F1
#
_cell.length_a   1.000
_cell.length_b   1.000
_cell.length_c   1.000
_cell.angle_alpha   90.00
_cell.angle_beta   90.00
_cell.angle_gamma   90.00
#
_symmetry.space_group_name_H-M   'P 1'
#
loop_
_entity.id
_entity.type
_entity.pdbx_description
1 polymer ?
#
loop_
_entity_poly.entity_id
_entity_poly.type
_entity_poly.pdbx_seq_one_letter_code
_entity_poly.pdbx_strand_id
1 'polypeptide(L)'
;MAEDDAIAHRLLFLLMLFVLSTAPVVCRHHSRRSTGSPGTTTLDVSAGLAQALRAVSFVPTAHLSTHNLSAAGEAISISLHSRDFLPSSGGHRHADYRELTLARLRRDAARVRAITARAALAVGGVAAADLKPVAEEKFLQSTAAETIEGPVVSGTSLGSGEYFSRVSVGSPARPLYMVLDTGSDVSWIQCLPCEDCYQQSDPVYDASASSSSAPISCDSSQCRALEVSACRNSTPTGDGSCLYQVSYGDGSYTVGEFITETLTLGGSEPVSGVAVGCGHDNEGLFVGAAGLLALGGGPLSFPSQISARSFSYCLVDRDSPGSSTLDLSTDAASPSSGASAVTAPLIRNRQLETYYYVGLSGISVGGQMLSISPSTFAVDDRGAGGVIIDSGTAITRLPSSAYESLREAFRAGTSSLPPASAFSLFDTCFDLSSRTSVQVPTVGFHFPGNRELSLPAKNYLIPVDGTGTYCLAFAPTSAPLSIIGNVQQQGTRVGFDLNNYSVGFTANKC
;
A
#
# COMPACT_ATOMS: atom_id res chain seq x y z
N MET A 1 -63.08 73.72 4.85
CA MET A 1 -63.13 74.28 6.22
C MET A 1 -64.02 73.35 7.01
N ALA A 2 -63.58 72.89 8.19
CA ALA A 2 -63.83 71.57 8.81
C ALA A 2 -62.78 70.56 8.31
N GLU A 3 -61.71 70.21 9.02
CA GLU A 3 -61.43 70.06 10.48
C GLU A 3 -62.08 68.81 11.12
N ASP A 4 -61.17 67.98 11.65
CA ASP A 4 -61.29 66.79 12.53
C ASP A 4 -62.09 65.57 11.99
N ASP A 5 -61.61 64.32 12.05
CA ASP A 5 -61.12 63.63 13.25
C ASP A 5 -60.43 62.29 12.90
N ALA A 6 -59.46 61.91 13.71
CA ALA A 6 -58.70 60.67 13.62
C ALA A 6 -59.28 59.58 14.54
N ILE A 7 -58.82 58.34 14.38
CA ILE A 7 -58.92 57.25 15.37
C ILE A 7 -60.29 56.54 15.44
N ALA A 8 -60.60 55.70 14.43
CA ALA A 8 -61.68 54.70 14.56
C ALA A 8 -61.50 53.40 13.75
N HIS A 9 -60.29 53.07 13.28
CA HIS A 9 -60.05 51.86 12.46
C HIS A 9 -58.94 50.93 12.98
N ARG A 10 -58.61 50.97 14.28
CA ARG A 10 -57.61 50.07 14.89
C ARG A 10 -58.10 49.24 16.08
N LEU A 11 -59.41 49.05 16.25
CA LEU A 11 -59.96 48.34 17.42
C LEU A 11 -60.95 47.19 17.12
N LEU A 12 -60.85 46.54 15.94
CA LEU A 12 -61.75 45.42 15.60
C LEU A 12 -61.05 44.13 15.16
N PHE A 13 -59.76 43.95 15.48
CA PHE A 13 -59.02 42.73 15.12
C PHE A 13 -58.32 42.04 16.31
N LEU A 14 -58.65 42.42 17.56
CA LEU A 14 -57.93 41.99 18.76
C LEU A 14 -58.80 41.35 19.85
N LEU A 15 -60.07 41.04 19.59
CA LEU A 15 -60.90 40.25 20.52
C LEU A 15 -61.79 39.28 19.77
N MET A 16 -61.32 38.03 19.63
CA MET A 16 -62.10 36.81 19.80
C MET A 16 -61.21 35.60 19.49
N LEU A 17 -61.32 34.57 20.34
CA LEU A 17 -60.71 33.23 20.25
C LEU A 17 -59.39 33.04 21.02
N PHE A 18 -59.44 33.33 22.33
CA PHE A 18 -58.79 32.52 23.35
C PHE A 18 -59.80 31.49 23.87
N VAL A 19 -59.72 30.22 23.46
CA VAL A 19 -60.30 29.07 24.18
C VAL A 19 -59.43 27.83 23.97
N LEU A 20 -58.78 27.42 25.07
CA LEU A 20 -58.25 26.10 25.46
C LEU A 20 -57.50 25.21 24.45
N SER A 21 -56.20 25.01 24.70
CA SER A 21 -55.58 23.68 24.66
C SER A 21 -54.36 23.65 25.58
N THR A 22 -54.49 22.97 26.72
CA THR A 22 -53.39 22.54 27.58
C THR A 22 -52.79 21.25 27.02
N ALA A 23 -51.62 21.34 26.40
CA ALA A 23 -50.78 20.17 26.09
C ALA A 23 -49.42 20.33 26.80
N PRO A 24 -48.88 19.25 27.40
CA PRO A 24 -47.69 19.36 28.23
C PRO A 24 -46.46 19.64 27.37
N VAL A 25 -45.68 20.64 27.78
CA VAL A 25 -44.34 20.88 27.26
C VAL A 25 -43.45 19.72 27.71
N VAL A 26 -43.35 18.70 26.87
CA VAL A 26 -42.26 17.73 26.96
C VAL A 26 -40.99 18.47 26.56
N CYS A 27 -40.16 18.82 27.54
CA CYS A 27 -38.75 19.15 27.31
C CYS A 27 -38.10 17.97 26.61
N ARG A 28 -38.12 17.97 25.27
CA ARG A 28 -37.22 17.14 24.48
C ARG A 28 -35.84 17.72 24.71
N HIS A 29 -35.09 17.11 25.64
CA HIS A 29 -33.65 17.10 25.51
C HIS A 29 -33.33 16.67 24.07
N HIS A 30 -32.86 17.60 23.25
CA HIS A 30 -32.09 17.25 22.09
C HIS A 30 -30.81 16.58 22.62
N SER A 31 -30.92 15.29 22.91
CA SER A 31 -29.77 14.42 22.77
C SER A 31 -29.36 14.57 21.32
N ARG A 32 -28.27 15.34 21.09
CA ARG A 32 -27.46 15.17 19.89
C ARG A 32 -27.18 13.67 19.84
N ARG A 33 -27.92 12.93 19.03
CA ARG A 33 -27.43 11.65 18.52
C ARG A 33 -26.19 12.03 17.73
N SER A 34 -25.05 11.99 18.41
CA SER A 34 -23.77 11.84 17.77
C SER A 34 -23.94 10.68 16.81
N THR A 35 -23.95 10.95 15.51
CA THR A 35 -23.73 9.96 14.47
C THR A 35 -22.25 9.56 14.48
N GLY A 36 -21.68 9.37 15.67
CA GLY A 36 -20.30 8.97 15.86
C GLY A 36 -20.19 7.48 15.59
N SER A 37 -19.12 7.09 14.90
CA SER A 37 -18.67 5.71 14.87
C SER A 37 -18.70 5.12 16.29
N PRO A 38 -19.12 3.85 16.44
CA PRO A 38 -19.08 3.20 17.75
C PRO A 38 -17.67 3.32 18.35
N GLY A 39 -17.59 3.60 19.65
CA GLY A 39 -16.30 3.78 20.33
C GLY A 39 -15.47 2.50 20.46
N THR A 40 -16.07 1.34 20.19
CA THR A 40 -15.39 0.04 20.22
C THR A 40 -15.85 -0.85 19.08
N THR A 41 -15.01 -1.78 18.68
CA THR A 41 -15.33 -2.85 17.74
C THR A 41 -14.82 -4.19 18.28
N THR A 42 -15.31 -5.29 17.71
CA THR A 42 -14.95 -6.64 18.14
C THR A 42 -13.78 -7.17 17.33
N LEU A 43 -12.73 -7.64 18.00
CA LEU A 43 -11.72 -8.51 17.42
C LEU A 43 -12.08 -9.97 17.72
N ASP A 44 -12.19 -10.79 16.68
CA ASP A 44 -12.32 -12.25 16.80
C ASP A 44 -10.92 -12.88 16.89
N VAL A 45 -10.51 -13.22 18.12
CA VAL A 45 -9.18 -13.76 18.43
C VAL A 45 -9.06 -15.20 17.94
N SER A 46 -10.13 -15.99 18.10
CA SER A 46 -10.14 -17.39 17.66
C SER A 46 -10.04 -17.51 16.15
N ALA A 47 -10.76 -16.69 15.40
CA ALA A 47 -10.67 -16.66 13.94
C ALA A 47 -9.29 -16.23 13.46
N GLY A 48 -8.72 -15.16 14.03
CA GLY A 48 -7.38 -14.67 13.69
C GLY A 48 -6.28 -15.72 13.96
N LEU A 49 -6.35 -16.39 15.12
CA LEU A 49 -5.38 -17.42 15.49
C LEU A 49 -5.50 -18.67 14.61
N ALA A 50 -6.73 -19.11 14.32
CA ALA A 50 -6.97 -20.22 13.40
C ALA A 50 -6.44 -19.91 12.00
N GLN A 51 -6.56 -18.68 11.53
CA GLN A 51 -6.05 -18.25 10.24
C GLN A 51 -4.52 -18.21 10.22
N ALA A 52 -3.89 -17.69 11.27
CA ALA A 52 -2.43 -17.70 11.44
C ALA A 52 -1.84 -19.13 11.40
N LEU A 53 -2.47 -20.07 12.12
CA LEU A 53 -2.06 -21.48 12.13
C LEU A 53 -2.27 -22.16 10.76
N ARG A 54 -3.32 -21.78 10.02
CA ARG A 54 -3.55 -22.27 8.65
C ARG A 54 -2.50 -21.77 7.67
N ALA A 55 -2.07 -20.51 7.79
CA ALA A 55 -1.08 -19.93 6.88
C ALA A 55 0.24 -20.72 6.86
N VAL A 56 0.72 -21.18 8.02
CA VAL A 56 1.95 -21.98 8.10
C VAL A 56 1.78 -23.46 7.78
N SER A 57 0.56 -24.00 7.86
CA SER A 57 0.26 -25.40 7.52
C SER A 57 -0.18 -25.58 6.07
N PHE A 58 -0.50 -24.50 5.34
CA PHE A 58 -0.96 -24.55 3.96
C PHE A 58 0.06 -25.20 3.03
N VAL A 59 -0.41 -26.02 2.09
CA VAL A 59 0.40 -26.63 1.03
C VAL A 59 -0.11 -26.06 -0.29
N PRO A 60 0.65 -25.14 -0.93
CA PRO A 60 0.29 -24.66 -2.26
C PRO A 60 0.21 -25.83 -3.24
N THR A 61 -0.94 -26.01 -3.88
CA THR A 61 -1.06 -26.90 -5.03
C THR A 61 -0.56 -26.16 -6.27
N ALA A 62 0.00 -26.88 -7.26
CA ALA A 62 0.58 -26.30 -8.48
C ALA A 62 -0.41 -25.46 -9.33
N HIS A 63 -1.70 -25.49 -9.00
CA HIS A 63 -2.75 -24.73 -9.66
C HIS A 63 -3.56 -23.93 -8.65
N LEU A 64 -3.14 -22.69 -8.36
CA LEU A 64 -4.09 -21.68 -7.90
C LEU A 64 -5.06 -21.43 -9.05
N SER A 65 -6.29 -21.90 -8.91
CA SER A 65 -7.34 -21.79 -9.91
C SER A 65 -7.53 -20.33 -10.33
N THR A 66 -7.34 -20.04 -11.61
CA THR A 66 -7.85 -18.82 -12.23
C THR A 66 -9.38 -18.92 -12.16
N HIS A 67 -10.01 -18.19 -11.24
CA HIS A 67 -11.44 -17.96 -11.38
C HIS A 67 -11.65 -17.28 -12.74
N ASN A 68 -12.54 -17.81 -13.58
CA ASN A 68 -12.90 -17.23 -14.86
C ASN A 68 -13.38 -15.78 -14.64
N LEU A 69 -12.47 -14.83 -14.86
CA LEU A 69 -12.78 -13.41 -14.89
C LEU A 69 -13.58 -13.18 -16.18
N SER A 70 -14.88 -12.90 -16.03
CA SER A 70 -15.67 -12.42 -17.17
C SER A 70 -15.21 -11.01 -17.50
N ALA A 71 -14.70 -10.81 -18.72
CA ALA A 71 -14.53 -9.47 -19.28
C ALA A 71 -15.93 -8.83 -19.41
N ALA A 72 -16.28 -8.00 -18.43
CA ALA A 72 -17.48 -7.17 -18.48
C ALA A 72 -17.01 -5.70 -18.55
N GLY A 73 -16.78 -5.23 -19.79
CA GLY A 73 -16.33 -3.86 -20.09
C GLY A 73 -14.83 -3.73 -20.34
N GLU A 74 -14.40 -2.57 -20.85
CA GLU A 74 -13.01 -2.20 -21.20
C GLU A 74 -12.01 -2.18 -20.02
N ALA A 75 -12.40 -2.71 -18.86
CA ALA A 75 -11.55 -2.82 -17.67
C ALA A 75 -10.73 -4.12 -17.70
N ILE A 76 -9.43 -3.99 -17.50
CA ILE A 76 -8.47 -5.10 -17.39
C ILE A 76 -8.47 -5.60 -15.94
N SER A 77 -8.82 -6.86 -15.69
CA SER A 77 -8.89 -7.44 -14.33
C SER A 77 -8.00 -8.67 -14.18
N ILE A 78 -7.28 -8.78 -13.06
CA ILE A 78 -6.40 -9.93 -12.74
C ILE A 78 -6.51 -10.37 -11.29
N SER A 79 -6.36 -11.67 -11.03
CA SER A 79 -6.44 -12.23 -9.68
C SER A 79 -5.23 -11.85 -8.82
N LEU A 80 -5.49 -11.44 -7.58
CA LEU A 80 -4.49 -10.99 -6.62
C LEU A 80 -4.39 -11.96 -5.43
N HIS A 81 -3.19 -12.50 -5.17
CA HIS A 81 -2.92 -13.48 -4.12
C HIS A 81 -1.91 -12.93 -3.09
N SER A 82 -1.97 -13.41 -1.84
CA SER A 82 -0.90 -13.18 -0.86
C SER A 82 0.31 -14.09 -1.16
N ARG A 83 1.53 -13.58 -0.99
CA ARG A 83 2.80 -14.27 -1.25
C ARG A 83 2.87 -15.68 -0.66
N ASP A 84 2.49 -15.83 0.60
CA ASP A 84 2.74 -17.04 1.38
C ASP A 84 1.98 -18.27 0.85
N PHE A 85 1.11 -18.06 -0.14
CA PHE A 85 0.31 -19.08 -0.78
C PHE A 85 0.80 -19.45 -2.19
N LEU A 86 1.93 -18.90 -2.64
CA LEU A 86 2.54 -19.27 -3.93
C LEU A 86 3.28 -20.62 -3.87
N PRO A 87 3.28 -21.41 -4.95
CA PRO A 87 4.08 -22.64 -5.03
C PRO A 87 5.59 -22.34 -5.08
N SER A 88 6.29 -22.38 -3.94
CA SER A 88 7.75 -22.21 -3.92
C SER A 88 8.47 -23.46 -4.43
N SER A 89 9.37 -23.31 -5.41
CA SER A 89 10.21 -24.38 -5.98
C SER A 89 11.21 -24.99 -4.99
N GLY A 90 11.48 -24.31 -3.87
CA GLY A 90 12.40 -24.77 -2.82
C GLY A 90 11.77 -25.49 -1.62
N GLY A 91 10.44 -25.49 -1.44
CA GLY A 91 9.79 -26.13 -0.27
C GLY A 91 10.16 -25.54 1.11
N HIS A 92 10.76 -24.35 1.17
CA HIS A 92 11.20 -23.73 2.43
C HIS A 92 10.02 -23.04 3.12
N ARG A 93 9.59 -23.60 4.26
CA ARG A 93 8.50 -23.08 5.09
C ARG A 93 9.05 -22.50 6.38
N HIS A 94 8.38 -21.47 6.88
CA HIS A 94 8.64 -20.99 8.23
C HIS A 94 8.24 -22.06 9.25
N ALA A 95 9.09 -22.28 10.26
CA ALA A 95 8.88 -23.31 11.28
C ALA A 95 7.58 -23.08 12.06
N ASP A 96 7.25 -21.81 12.31
CA ASP A 96 6.02 -21.39 12.97
C ASP A 96 5.58 -20.00 12.46
N TYR A 97 4.42 -19.54 12.93
CA TYR A 97 3.87 -18.24 12.55
C TYR A 97 4.69 -17.06 13.10
N ARG A 98 5.46 -17.28 14.17
CA ARG A 98 6.33 -16.26 14.77
C ARG A 98 7.48 -15.92 13.82
N GLU A 99 8.16 -16.92 13.29
CA GLU A 99 9.23 -16.75 12.30
C GLU A 99 8.71 -16.15 10.99
N LEU A 100 7.52 -16.56 10.54
CA LEU A 100 6.85 -15.93 9.39
C LEU A 100 6.62 -14.43 9.64
N THR A 101 6.11 -14.07 10.82
CA THR A 101 5.85 -12.68 11.19
C THR A 101 7.16 -11.87 11.29
N LEU A 102 8.21 -12.41 11.93
CA LEU A 102 9.51 -11.74 12.00
C LEU A 102 10.10 -11.48 10.61
N ALA A 103 9.95 -12.44 9.70
CA ALA A 103 10.37 -12.26 8.32
C ALA A 103 9.61 -11.11 7.65
N ARG A 104 8.27 -11.06 7.79
CA ARG A 104 7.42 -9.94 7.33
C ARG A 104 7.90 -8.58 7.83
N LEU A 105 8.20 -8.47 9.11
CA LEU A 105 8.62 -7.21 9.72
C LEU A 105 10.03 -6.77 9.32
N ARG A 106 10.97 -7.69 9.09
CA ARG A 106 12.34 -7.36 8.65
C ARG A 106 12.35 -6.65 7.30
N ARG A 107 11.56 -7.13 6.34
CA ARG A 107 11.46 -6.53 4.99
C ARG A 107 10.69 -5.24 5.00
N ASP A 108 9.57 -5.22 5.73
CA ASP A 108 8.80 -4.00 5.96
C ASP A 108 9.70 -2.87 6.49
N ALA A 109 10.54 -3.15 7.49
CA ALA A 109 11.49 -2.16 7.99
C ALA A 109 12.52 -1.71 6.93
N ALA A 110 12.96 -2.60 6.04
CA ALA A 110 13.93 -2.28 5.00
C ALA A 110 13.32 -1.46 3.85
N ARG A 111 12.12 -1.83 3.40
CA ARG A 111 11.25 -1.08 2.49
C ARG A 111 11.05 0.36 2.98
N VAL A 112 10.65 0.52 4.25
CA VAL A 112 10.44 1.84 4.87
C VAL A 112 11.73 2.66 4.86
N ARG A 113 12.89 2.07 5.19
CA ARG A 113 14.18 2.79 5.16
C ARG A 113 14.53 3.30 3.76
N ALA A 114 14.28 2.54 2.70
CA ALA A 114 14.55 3.06 1.34
C ALA A 114 13.58 4.14 0.92
N ILE A 115 12.29 3.98 1.20
CA ILE A 115 11.29 5.00 0.87
C ILE A 115 11.66 6.32 1.55
N THR A 116 12.02 6.27 2.84
CA THR A 116 12.40 7.49 3.58
C THR A 116 13.74 8.06 3.12
N ALA A 117 14.72 7.21 2.76
CA ALA A 117 16.00 7.65 2.19
C ALA A 117 15.81 8.31 0.81
N ARG A 118 15.06 7.70 -0.11
CA ARG A 118 14.74 8.27 -1.42
C ARG A 118 14.00 9.59 -1.25
N ALA A 119 13.04 9.66 -0.33
CA ALA A 119 12.33 10.90 -0.06
C ALA A 119 13.26 12.00 0.46
N ALA A 120 14.17 11.67 1.37
CA ALA A 120 15.15 12.63 1.89
C ALA A 120 16.11 13.13 0.80
N LEU A 121 16.59 12.25 -0.08
CA LEU A 121 17.47 12.61 -1.20
C LEU A 121 16.76 13.54 -2.20
N ALA A 122 15.52 13.21 -2.58
CA ALA A 122 14.73 14.03 -3.49
C ALA A 122 14.44 15.43 -2.93
N VAL A 123 14.01 15.51 -1.66
CA VAL A 123 13.79 16.79 -0.96
C VAL A 123 15.10 17.58 -0.81
N GLY A 124 16.23 16.89 -0.64
CA GLY A 124 17.56 17.49 -0.60
C GLY A 124 18.06 18.00 -1.95
N GLY A 125 17.34 17.74 -3.04
CA GLY A 125 17.76 18.08 -4.41
C GLY A 125 18.99 17.30 -4.88
N VAL A 126 19.28 16.15 -4.25
CA VAL A 126 20.42 15.30 -4.61
C VAL A 126 20.02 14.48 -5.84
N ALA A 127 20.62 14.77 -6.99
CA ALA A 127 20.43 13.99 -8.19
C ALA A 127 21.25 12.69 -8.13
N ALA A 128 20.86 11.68 -8.91
CA ALA A 128 21.66 10.46 -9.06
C ALA A 128 23.11 10.76 -9.51
N ALA A 129 23.31 11.81 -10.31
CA ALA A 129 24.63 12.28 -10.74
C ALA A 129 25.50 12.85 -9.60
N ASP A 130 24.89 13.27 -8.49
CA ASP A 130 25.60 13.79 -7.32
C ASP A 130 26.06 12.66 -6.38
N LEU A 131 25.50 11.46 -6.54
CA LEU A 131 25.89 10.28 -5.79
C LEU A 131 27.19 9.72 -6.38
N LYS A 132 28.29 9.87 -5.64
CA LYS A 132 29.55 9.22 -5.98
C LYS A 132 29.51 7.77 -5.48
N PRO A 133 29.84 6.78 -6.31
CA PRO A 133 30.12 5.44 -5.82
C PRO A 133 31.21 5.56 -4.76
N VAL A 134 30.99 4.98 -3.57
CA VAL A 134 32.06 4.88 -2.59
C VAL A 134 33.06 3.90 -3.18
N ALA A 135 34.16 4.43 -3.71
CA ALA A 135 35.30 3.59 -4.10
C ALA A 135 35.78 2.88 -2.83
N GLU A 136 35.73 1.55 -2.83
CA GLU A 136 36.42 0.75 -1.83
C GLU A 136 37.91 1.04 -1.92
N GLU A 137 38.42 1.96 -1.09
CA GLU A 137 39.78 1.92 -0.57
C GLU A 137 39.95 2.94 0.56
N LYS A 138 40.15 2.41 1.77
CA LYS A 138 40.58 3.10 3.02
C LYS A 138 39.59 4.09 3.65
N PHE A 139 38.67 3.56 4.46
CA PHE A 139 38.17 4.30 5.64
C PHE A 139 38.03 3.37 6.85
N LEU A 140 39.18 3.00 7.42
CA LEU A 140 39.32 2.66 8.83
C LEU A 140 40.21 3.73 9.47
N GLN A 141 39.62 4.74 10.14
CA GLN A 141 40.07 5.30 11.43
C GLN A 141 39.32 6.59 11.86
N SER A 142 38.61 6.47 13.00
CA SER A 142 38.07 7.50 13.91
C SER A 142 36.97 8.42 13.36
N THR A 143 35.83 8.64 14.03
CA THR A 143 35.58 8.79 15.47
C THR A 143 34.24 8.15 15.90
N ALA A 144 34.21 7.67 17.13
CA ALA A 144 33.12 6.94 17.76
C ALA A 144 31.75 7.65 17.76
N ALA A 145 30.73 6.94 17.28
CA ALA A 145 29.37 6.92 17.82
C ALA A 145 28.78 5.51 17.50
N GLU A 146 27.96 5.01 18.41
CA GLU A 146 27.83 3.60 18.77
C GLU A 146 27.18 2.68 17.72
N THR A 147 27.88 1.57 17.46
CA THR A 147 27.42 0.20 17.08
C THR A 147 26.27 0.01 16.09
N ILE A 148 26.60 -0.52 14.90
CA ILE A 148 25.86 -1.63 14.26
C ILE A 148 26.88 -2.63 13.70
N GLU A 149 27.08 -3.75 14.40
CA GLU A 149 27.60 -4.99 13.82
C GLU A 149 26.53 -6.08 14.00
N GLY A 150 26.37 -6.91 12.98
CA GLY A 150 25.62 -8.16 13.02
C GLY A 150 26.07 -9.08 11.88
N PRO A 151 26.13 -10.41 12.07
CA PRO A 151 26.60 -11.32 11.05
C PRO A 151 25.60 -11.39 9.87
N VAL A 152 26.12 -11.29 8.65
CA VAL A 152 25.36 -11.54 7.41
C VAL A 152 25.21 -13.06 7.26
N VAL A 153 23.97 -13.52 7.34
CA VAL A 153 23.57 -14.92 7.12
C VAL A 153 22.41 -14.94 6.12
N SER A 154 22.44 -15.92 5.23
CA SER A 154 21.55 -16.13 4.08
C SER A 154 20.07 -15.77 4.28
N GLY A 155 19.52 -14.98 3.33
CA GLY A 155 18.12 -14.54 3.28
C GLY A 155 17.11 -15.56 2.74
N THR A 156 17.51 -16.82 2.55
CA THR A 156 16.67 -17.93 2.04
C THR A 156 15.49 -18.31 2.94
N SER A 157 15.38 -17.75 4.14
CA SER A 157 14.35 -18.08 5.15
C SER A 157 13.27 -17.01 5.35
N LEU A 158 13.19 -15.96 4.51
CA LEU A 158 12.47 -14.73 4.86
C LEU A 158 11.44 -14.27 3.79
N GLY A 159 10.34 -15.00 3.55
CA GLY A 159 9.41 -14.75 2.43
C GLY A 159 8.47 -13.51 2.52
N SER A 160 8.67 -12.48 1.66
CA SER A 160 8.00 -11.15 1.50
C SER A 160 6.49 -11.05 1.71
N GLY A 161 6.04 -9.95 2.33
CA GLY A 161 4.62 -9.68 2.58
C GLY A 161 3.99 -8.96 1.39
N GLU A 162 4.09 -9.56 0.21
CA GLU A 162 3.72 -8.96 -1.07
C GLU A 162 2.47 -9.62 -1.65
N TYR A 163 1.74 -8.86 -2.45
CA TYR A 163 0.61 -9.36 -3.20
C TYR A 163 1.01 -9.58 -4.65
N PHE A 164 0.53 -10.69 -5.23
CA PHE A 164 0.96 -11.19 -6.52
C PHE A 164 -0.18 -11.36 -7.49
N SER A 165 0.10 -11.17 -8.77
CA SER A 165 -0.82 -11.55 -9.82
C SER A 165 -0.14 -12.34 -10.94
N ARG A 166 -0.94 -13.10 -11.69
CA ARG A 166 -0.47 -13.70 -12.94
C ARG A 166 -0.57 -12.69 -14.07
N VAL A 167 0.57 -12.37 -14.66
CA VAL A 167 0.68 -11.58 -15.89
C VAL A 167 1.28 -12.49 -16.94
N SER A 168 0.66 -12.57 -18.12
CA SER A 168 1.26 -13.29 -19.23
C SER A 168 2.20 -12.39 -20.01
N VAL A 169 3.37 -12.89 -20.37
CA VAL A 169 4.44 -12.13 -21.02
C VAL A 169 4.84 -12.82 -22.32
N GLY A 170 5.02 -12.04 -23.38
CA GLY A 170 5.58 -12.52 -24.64
C GLY A 170 4.58 -13.05 -25.66
N SER A 171 5.14 -13.42 -26.81
CA SER A 171 4.43 -14.07 -27.91
C SER A 171 5.22 -15.31 -28.34
N PRO A 172 4.80 -16.54 -27.99
CA PRO A 172 3.55 -16.89 -27.30
C PRO A 172 3.52 -16.48 -25.82
N ALA A 173 2.33 -16.15 -25.32
CA ALA A 173 2.11 -15.69 -23.95
C ALA A 173 2.49 -16.74 -22.90
N ARG A 174 3.32 -16.34 -21.94
CA ARG A 174 3.76 -17.16 -20.80
C ARG A 174 3.28 -16.56 -19.48
N PRO A 175 2.41 -17.22 -18.70
CA PRO A 175 1.94 -16.70 -17.42
C PRO A 175 3.06 -16.75 -16.38
N LEU A 176 3.27 -15.62 -15.69
CA LEU A 176 4.30 -15.43 -14.67
C LEU A 176 3.70 -14.78 -13.41
N TYR A 177 4.13 -15.22 -12.22
CA TYR A 177 3.78 -14.57 -10.96
C TYR A 177 4.58 -13.28 -10.75
N MET A 178 3.89 -12.15 -10.74
CA MET A 178 4.47 -10.81 -10.60
C MET A 178 4.04 -10.16 -9.29
N VAL A 179 4.98 -9.57 -8.56
CA VAL A 179 4.70 -8.72 -7.39
C VAL A 179 3.94 -7.46 -7.84
N LEU A 180 2.91 -7.04 -7.11
CA LEU A 180 2.25 -5.75 -7.33
C LEU A 180 2.83 -4.68 -6.40
N ASP A 181 3.38 -3.61 -6.99
CA ASP A 181 4.09 -2.59 -6.22
C ASP A 181 3.71 -1.15 -6.61
N THR A 182 2.98 -0.45 -5.75
CA THR A 182 2.63 0.98 -5.92
C THR A 182 3.76 1.96 -5.60
N GLY A 183 4.90 1.47 -5.10
CA GLY A 183 6.06 2.30 -4.72
C GLY A 183 7.25 2.17 -5.66
N SER A 184 7.08 1.59 -6.85
CA SER A 184 8.09 1.54 -7.90
C SER A 184 7.49 1.84 -9.28
N ASP A 185 8.34 2.33 -10.18
CA ASP A 185 7.95 2.71 -11.55
C ASP A 185 8.45 1.74 -12.62
N VAL A 186 9.45 0.90 -12.37
CA VAL A 186 9.98 -0.02 -13.40
C VAL A 186 9.45 -1.43 -13.17
N SER A 187 8.65 -1.92 -14.12
CA SER A 187 8.28 -3.34 -14.17
C SER A 187 9.45 -4.14 -14.72
N TRP A 188 9.71 -5.33 -14.17
CA TRP A 188 10.81 -6.18 -14.62
C TRP A 188 10.50 -7.66 -14.40
N ILE A 189 11.17 -8.51 -15.17
CA ILE A 189 11.08 -9.96 -15.17
C ILE A 189 12.49 -10.56 -15.18
N GLN A 190 12.67 -11.69 -14.51
CA GLN A 190 13.91 -12.44 -14.54
C GLN A 190 14.03 -13.22 -15.87
N CYS A 191 15.13 -13.02 -16.57
CA CYS A 191 15.36 -13.42 -17.95
C CYS A 191 16.55 -14.36 -18.13
N LEU A 192 16.51 -15.21 -19.15
CA LEU A 192 17.67 -15.95 -19.66
C LEU A 192 18.54 -15.07 -20.59
N PRO A 193 19.87 -15.26 -20.62
CA PRO A 193 20.65 -16.04 -19.67
C PRO A 193 20.61 -15.38 -18.30
N CYS A 194 20.52 -16.18 -17.25
CA CYS A 194 20.42 -15.70 -15.88
C CYS A 194 21.77 -16.01 -15.23
N GLU A 195 22.52 -14.96 -14.90
CA GLU A 195 23.89 -15.01 -14.37
C GLU A 195 23.84 -15.34 -12.88
N ASP A 196 23.29 -14.43 -12.09
CA ASP A 196 23.05 -14.60 -10.65
C ASP A 196 21.60 -14.26 -10.32
N CYS A 197 20.84 -15.23 -9.86
CA CYS A 197 19.38 -15.13 -9.80
C CYS A 197 18.82 -15.88 -8.61
N TYR A 198 17.84 -15.26 -7.95
CA TYR A 198 17.05 -15.96 -6.95
C TYR A 198 16.12 -17.01 -7.61
N GLN A 199 15.73 -18.02 -6.82
CA GLN A 199 14.78 -19.03 -7.27
C GLN A 199 13.36 -18.49 -7.37
N GLN A 200 12.72 -18.71 -8.51
CA GLN A 200 11.32 -18.36 -8.78
C GLN A 200 10.44 -19.61 -8.97
N SER A 201 9.13 -19.41 -8.92
CA SER A 201 8.14 -20.50 -9.03
C SER A 201 7.96 -20.96 -10.48
N ASP A 202 7.83 -20.01 -11.40
CA ASP A 202 7.69 -20.26 -12.83
C ASP A 202 9.08 -20.41 -13.50
N PRO A 203 9.20 -21.03 -14.68
CA PRO A 203 10.46 -21.02 -15.43
C PRO A 203 10.95 -19.61 -15.73
N VAL A 204 12.28 -19.41 -15.69
CA VAL A 204 12.91 -18.14 -16.07
C VAL A 204 12.53 -17.78 -17.51
N TYR A 205 12.17 -16.52 -17.74
CA TYR A 205 11.63 -16.08 -19.01
C TYR A 205 12.72 -16.04 -20.09
N ASP A 206 12.48 -16.62 -21.25
CA ASP A 206 13.39 -16.54 -22.40
C ASP A 206 12.89 -15.47 -23.38
N ALA A 207 13.45 -14.27 -23.28
CA ALA A 207 13.09 -13.16 -24.16
C ALA A 207 13.43 -13.44 -25.63
N SER A 208 14.43 -14.29 -25.91
CA SER A 208 14.80 -14.66 -27.29
C SER A 208 13.77 -15.57 -27.96
N ALA A 209 12.96 -16.27 -27.16
CA ALA A 209 11.89 -17.13 -27.62
C ALA A 209 10.56 -16.37 -27.87
N SER A 210 10.52 -15.08 -27.57
CA SER A 210 9.35 -14.23 -27.77
C SER A 210 9.48 -13.39 -29.04
N SER A 211 8.50 -13.49 -29.93
CA SER A 211 8.48 -12.69 -31.16
C SER A 211 8.12 -11.22 -30.94
N SER A 212 7.68 -10.85 -29.73
CA SER A 212 7.28 -9.49 -29.36
C SER A 212 8.29 -8.78 -28.45
N SER A 213 9.39 -9.46 -28.10
CA SER A 213 10.53 -8.85 -27.43
C SER A 213 11.30 -7.97 -28.41
N ALA A 214 11.60 -6.73 -28.02
CA ALA A 214 12.47 -5.86 -28.79
C ALA A 214 13.34 -4.98 -27.87
N PRO A 215 14.62 -4.76 -28.20
CA PRO A 215 15.50 -3.93 -27.38
C PRO A 215 15.08 -2.46 -27.42
N ILE A 216 15.19 -1.77 -26.29
CA ILE A 216 15.02 -0.32 -26.22
C ILE A 216 16.36 0.36 -26.54
N SER A 217 16.32 1.33 -27.46
CA SER A 217 17.49 2.16 -27.78
C SER A 217 17.81 3.15 -26.65
N CYS A 218 19.10 3.42 -26.45
CA CYS A 218 19.61 4.37 -25.47
C CYS A 218 19.01 5.78 -25.54
N ASP A 219 18.75 6.30 -26.75
CA ASP A 219 18.23 7.65 -26.92
C ASP A 219 16.71 7.75 -26.71
N SER A 220 16.04 6.60 -26.53
CA SER A 220 14.62 6.56 -26.27
C SER A 220 14.24 7.36 -25.02
N SER A 221 13.02 7.89 -25.01
CA SER A 221 12.46 8.54 -23.81
C SER A 221 12.38 7.57 -22.64
N GLN A 222 12.13 6.28 -22.90
CA GLN A 222 12.00 5.24 -21.90
C GLN A 222 13.34 5.00 -21.19
N CYS A 223 14.45 4.88 -21.93
CA CYS A 223 15.78 4.69 -21.35
C CYS A 223 16.22 5.91 -20.52
N ARG A 224 15.94 7.12 -21.00
CA ARG A 224 16.24 8.38 -20.29
C ARG A 224 15.42 8.60 -19.04
N ALA A 225 14.29 7.92 -18.89
CA ALA A 225 13.44 8.01 -17.71
C ALA A 225 13.87 7.08 -16.57
N LEU A 226 14.84 6.18 -16.80
CA LEU A 226 15.40 5.31 -15.76
C LEU A 226 16.26 6.13 -14.78
N GLU A 227 16.15 5.83 -13.48
CA GLU A 227 17.02 6.42 -12.45
C GLU A 227 18.48 6.02 -12.66
N VAL A 228 18.72 4.75 -13.02
CA VAL A 228 20.04 4.19 -13.32
C VAL A 228 19.95 3.42 -14.63
N SER A 229 20.71 3.89 -15.62
CA SER A 229 20.80 3.25 -16.93
C SER A 229 22.23 3.28 -17.46
N ALA A 230 22.51 2.34 -18.37
CA ALA A 230 23.75 2.28 -19.11
C ALA A 230 23.47 1.91 -20.57
N CYS A 231 24.48 2.04 -21.43
CA CYS A 231 24.37 1.78 -22.85
C CYS A 231 25.37 0.74 -23.30
N ARG A 232 24.88 -0.36 -23.88
CA ARG A 232 25.72 -1.37 -24.51
C ARG A 232 25.82 -1.11 -26.01
N ASN A 233 27.02 -1.21 -26.56
CA ASN A 233 27.30 -1.03 -27.98
C ASN A 233 26.84 0.33 -28.55
N SER A 234 26.91 1.40 -27.76
CA SER A 234 26.55 2.74 -28.25
C SER A 234 27.53 3.22 -29.32
N THR A 235 27.03 3.49 -30.52
CA THR A 235 27.76 4.28 -31.51
C THR A 235 27.56 5.78 -31.22
N PRO A 236 28.33 6.69 -31.85
CA PRO A 236 28.08 8.13 -31.76
C PRO A 236 26.68 8.58 -32.19
N THR A 237 25.90 7.69 -32.83
CA THR A 237 24.52 7.92 -33.27
C THR A 237 23.44 7.39 -32.30
N GLY A 238 23.80 6.86 -31.12
CA GLY A 238 22.84 6.59 -30.03
C GLY A 238 21.97 5.33 -30.18
N ASP A 239 22.32 4.44 -31.11
CA ASP A 239 21.61 3.19 -31.45
C ASP A 239 21.94 2.00 -30.52
N GLY A 240 22.68 2.22 -29.44
CA GLY A 240 23.02 1.19 -28.45
C GLY A 240 21.79 0.66 -27.70
N SER A 241 21.90 -0.55 -27.15
CA SER A 241 20.85 -1.15 -26.32
C SER A 241 20.90 -0.58 -24.91
N CYS A 242 19.74 -0.18 -24.39
CA CYS A 242 19.58 0.35 -23.05
C CYS A 242 19.69 -0.78 -22.01
N LEU A 243 20.49 -0.55 -20.99
CA LEU A 243 20.58 -1.38 -19.79
C LEU A 243 19.91 -0.63 -18.64
N TYR A 244 19.27 -1.37 -17.75
CA TYR A 244 18.62 -0.82 -16.57
C TYR A 244 19.20 -1.44 -15.30
N GLN A 245 19.10 -0.68 -14.21
CA GLN A 245 19.29 -1.19 -12.86
C GLN A 245 18.20 -0.61 -11.95
N VAL A 246 17.62 -1.47 -11.12
CA VAL A 246 16.75 -1.05 -10.02
C VAL A 246 17.27 -1.65 -8.73
N SER A 247 17.35 -0.82 -7.69
CA SER A 247 17.72 -1.24 -6.34
C SER A 247 16.58 -0.97 -5.37
N TYR A 248 16.34 -1.91 -4.46
CA TYR A 248 15.29 -1.91 -3.45
C TYR A 248 15.87 -1.75 -2.05
N GLY A 249 15.03 -1.31 -1.11
CA GLY A 249 15.47 -0.98 0.25
C GLY A 249 15.85 -2.13 1.15
N ASP A 250 15.45 -3.33 0.77
CA ASP A 250 15.87 -4.57 1.40
C ASP A 250 17.22 -5.08 0.90
N GLY A 251 17.88 -4.31 0.02
CA GLY A 251 19.14 -4.67 -0.61
C GLY A 251 18.96 -5.50 -1.89
N SER A 252 17.72 -5.86 -2.24
CA SER A 252 17.45 -6.56 -3.50
C SER A 252 17.73 -5.65 -4.68
N TYR A 253 18.12 -6.21 -5.80
CA TYR A 253 18.31 -5.47 -7.02
C TYR A 253 18.03 -6.33 -8.26
N THR A 254 17.88 -5.66 -9.39
CA THR A 254 17.74 -6.28 -10.69
C THR A 254 18.53 -5.48 -11.71
N VAL A 255 19.32 -6.16 -12.54
CA VAL A 255 20.16 -5.58 -13.59
C VAL A 255 19.97 -6.39 -14.86
N GLY A 256 19.86 -5.71 -15.99
CA GLY A 256 19.81 -6.39 -17.29
C GLY A 256 19.49 -5.46 -18.45
N GLU A 257 18.88 -6.04 -19.49
CA GLU A 257 18.49 -5.31 -20.70
C GLU A 257 17.12 -4.65 -20.51
N PHE A 258 16.97 -3.42 -20.98
CA PHE A 258 15.67 -2.77 -21.03
C PHE A 258 15.04 -3.03 -22.40
N ILE A 259 13.88 -3.68 -22.39
CA ILE A 259 13.21 -4.15 -23.60
C ILE A 259 11.77 -3.67 -23.62
N THR A 260 11.15 -3.70 -24.80
CA THR A 260 9.69 -3.72 -24.90
C THR A 260 9.20 -5.14 -25.04
N GLU A 261 8.05 -5.44 -24.42
CA GLU A 261 7.38 -6.73 -24.53
C GLU A 261 5.85 -6.55 -24.55
N THR A 262 5.14 -7.62 -24.91
CA THR A 262 3.69 -7.72 -24.81
C THR A 262 3.29 -8.34 -23.47
N LEU A 263 2.43 -7.64 -22.74
CA LEU A 263 1.83 -8.10 -21.48
C LEU A 263 0.34 -8.38 -21.68
N THR A 264 -0.16 -9.48 -21.12
CA THR A 264 -1.59 -9.82 -21.11
C THR A 264 -2.04 -10.06 -19.68
N LEU A 265 -3.05 -9.31 -19.25
CA LEU A 265 -3.53 -9.29 -17.88
C LEU A 265 -4.87 -10.03 -17.81
N GLY A 266 -4.84 -11.24 -17.24
CA GLY A 266 -6.06 -12.04 -17.10
C GLY A 266 -6.64 -12.41 -18.47
N GLY A 267 -7.93 -12.15 -18.66
CA GLY A 267 -8.63 -12.36 -19.94
C GLY A 267 -8.65 -11.14 -20.86
N SER A 268 -7.83 -10.12 -20.62
CA SER A 268 -7.80 -8.90 -21.43
C SER A 268 -7.16 -9.11 -22.80
N GLU A 269 -7.34 -8.11 -23.68
CA GLU A 269 -6.51 -7.99 -24.87
C GLU A 269 -5.03 -7.78 -24.48
N PRO A 270 -4.07 -8.27 -25.29
CA PRO A 270 -2.65 -8.02 -25.07
C PRO A 270 -2.28 -6.55 -25.23
N VAL A 271 -1.41 -6.05 -24.36
CA VAL A 271 -0.81 -4.72 -24.44
C VAL A 271 0.62 -4.86 -24.94
N SER A 272 0.88 -4.42 -26.16
CA SER A 272 2.20 -4.50 -26.79
C SER A 272 3.04 -3.24 -26.55
N GLY A 273 4.37 -3.38 -26.63
CA GLY A 273 5.28 -2.25 -26.54
C GLY A 273 5.52 -1.74 -25.11
N VAL A 274 5.20 -2.55 -24.11
CA VAL A 274 5.42 -2.20 -22.70
C VAL A 274 6.90 -2.31 -22.39
N ALA A 275 7.53 -1.22 -21.98
CA ALA A 275 8.89 -1.18 -21.50
C ALA A 275 9.00 -1.93 -20.17
N VAL A 276 9.84 -2.96 -20.14
CA VAL A 276 10.10 -3.83 -19.00
C VAL A 276 11.60 -4.10 -18.87
N GLY A 277 12.06 -4.24 -17.64
CA GLY A 277 13.39 -4.75 -17.35
C GLY A 277 13.45 -6.26 -17.59
N CYS A 278 14.38 -6.72 -18.42
CA CYS A 278 14.72 -8.12 -18.59
C CYS A 278 16.00 -8.40 -17.79
N GLY A 279 15.82 -8.81 -16.54
CA GLY A 279 16.88 -8.91 -15.55
C GLY A 279 17.67 -10.20 -15.68
N HIS A 280 18.98 -10.08 -15.87
CA HIS A 280 19.92 -11.21 -15.97
C HIS A 280 20.66 -11.46 -14.66
N ASP A 281 20.77 -10.44 -13.82
CA ASP A 281 21.27 -10.51 -12.45
C ASP A 281 20.18 -9.96 -11.51
N ASN A 282 19.59 -10.84 -10.71
CA ASN A 282 18.51 -10.53 -9.79
C ASN A 282 18.78 -11.18 -8.43
N GLU A 283 19.19 -10.37 -7.48
CA GLU A 283 19.46 -10.81 -6.11
C GLU A 283 18.46 -10.22 -5.12
N GLY A 284 18.21 -10.95 -4.04
CA GLY A 284 17.42 -10.47 -2.91
C GLY A 284 16.12 -11.25 -2.67
N LEU A 285 15.09 -10.57 -2.18
CA LEU A 285 14.00 -11.18 -1.43
C LEU A 285 12.75 -11.48 -2.25
N PHE A 286 12.78 -11.32 -3.57
CA PHE A 286 11.67 -11.61 -4.50
C PHE A 286 11.41 -13.11 -4.75
N VAL A 287 12.01 -14.00 -3.93
CA VAL A 287 11.87 -15.47 -4.01
C VAL A 287 10.43 -15.90 -4.26
N GLY A 288 10.24 -16.71 -5.31
CA GLY A 288 8.95 -17.19 -5.80
C GLY A 288 8.33 -16.34 -6.92
N ALA A 289 8.63 -15.05 -7.00
CA ALA A 289 8.19 -14.15 -8.05
C ALA A 289 9.00 -14.37 -9.34
N ALA A 290 8.38 -14.30 -10.51
CA ALA A 290 9.10 -14.13 -11.75
C ALA A 290 9.61 -12.70 -11.98
N GLY A 291 9.05 -11.74 -11.23
CA GLY A 291 9.37 -10.33 -11.35
C GLY A 291 8.36 -9.44 -10.63
N LEU A 292 8.27 -8.19 -11.07
CA LEU A 292 7.47 -7.14 -10.46
C LEU A 292 6.70 -6.34 -11.52
N LEU A 293 5.41 -6.11 -11.25
CA LEU A 293 4.54 -5.19 -11.98
C LEU A 293 4.48 -3.86 -11.19
N ALA A 294 5.14 -2.84 -11.74
CA ALA A 294 5.24 -1.52 -11.14
C ALA A 294 3.97 -0.71 -11.38
N LEU A 295 3.31 -0.31 -10.29
CA LEU A 295 2.07 0.45 -10.28
C LEU A 295 2.26 1.89 -9.81
N GLY A 296 3.50 2.37 -9.64
CA GLY A 296 3.82 3.74 -9.21
C GLY A 296 3.28 4.84 -10.12
N GLY A 297 3.46 6.10 -9.72
CA GLY A 297 2.97 7.27 -10.44
C GLY A 297 3.90 7.81 -11.53
N GLY A 298 5.11 7.26 -11.66
CA GLY A 298 6.11 7.76 -12.60
C GLY A 298 5.87 7.32 -14.05
N PRO A 299 6.62 7.89 -15.01
CA PRO A 299 6.39 7.71 -16.45
C PRO A 299 6.64 6.28 -16.95
N LEU A 300 7.47 5.50 -16.25
CA LEU A 300 7.77 4.11 -16.58
C LEU A 300 6.78 3.12 -15.96
N SER A 301 5.88 3.56 -15.07
CA SER A 301 4.97 2.63 -14.41
C SER A 301 3.97 2.03 -15.38
N PHE A 302 3.49 0.82 -15.10
CA PHE A 302 2.54 0.14 -15.96
C PHE A 302 1.26 0.95 -16.21
N PRO A 303 0.62 1.58 -15.18
CA PRO A 303 -0.51 2.49 -15.41
C PRO A 303 -0.19 3.64 -16.38
N SER A 304 0.99 4.26 -16.27
CA SER A 304 1.41 5.35 -17.16
C SER A 304 1.63 4.86 -18.60
N GLN A 305 2.31 3.72 -18.77
CA GLN A 305 2.63 3.17 -20.09
C GLN A 305 1.39 2.80 -20.90
N ILE A 306 0.33 2.32 -20.24
CA ILE A 306 -0.94 1.98 -20.90
C ILE A 306 -1.92 3.14 -20.95
N SER A 307 -1.52 4.33 -20.48
CA SER A 307 -2.40 5.49 -20.33
C SER A 307 -3.67 5.20 -19.52
N ALA A 308 -3.52 4.41 -18.44
CA ALA A 308 -4.60 4.14 -17.51
C ALA A 308 -5.08 5.47 -16.89
N ARG A 309 -6.39 5.64 -16.84
CA ARG A 309 -7.06 6.79 -16.20
C ARG A 309 -7.42 6.49 -14.77
N SER A 310 -7.61 5.22 -14.46
CA SER A 310 -7.80 4.74 -13.10
C SER A 310 -7.33 3.30 -12.94
N PHE A 311 -7.03 2.93 -11.70
CA PHE A 311 -6.86 1.53 -11.33
C PHE A 311 -7.34 1.31 -9.90
N SER A 312 -7.67 0.07 -9.54
CA SER A 312 -8.02 -0.28 -8.17
C SER A 312 -7.57 -1.68 -7.83
N TYR A 313 -7.24 -1.93 -6.57
CA TYR A 313 -6.99 -3.27 -6.06
C TYR A 313 -7.75 -3.49 -4.76
N CYS A 314 -8.02 -4.76 -4.44
CA CYS A 314 -8.46 -5.14 -3.11
C CYS A 314 -7.53 -6.19 -2.50
N LEU A 315 -6.90 -5.84 -1.38
CA LEU A 315 -5.96 -6.73 -0.73
C LEU A 315 -6.72 -7.71 0.15
N VAL A 316 -6.66 -9.00 -0.16
CA VAL A 316 -7.19 -10.04 0.72
C VAL A 316 -6.40 -10.09 2.02
N ASP A 317 -6.96 -10.72 3.04
CA ASP A 317 -6.26 -10.96 4.30
C ASP A 317 -4.94 -11.71 4.06
N ARG A 318 -3.83 -11.23 4.65
CA ARG A 318 -2.47 -11.78 4.42
C ARG A 318 -2.34 -13.26 4.75
N ASP A 319 -3.18 -13.78 5.64
CA ASP A 319 -3.17 -15.17 6.07
C ASP A 319 -4.28 -16.00 5.38
N SER A 320 -4.88 -15.47 4.31
CA SER A 320 -5.90 -16.15 3.51
C SER A 320 -5.31 -16.69 2.21
N PRO A 321 -5.62 -17.94 1.83
CA PRO A 321 -5.31 -18.48 0.50
C PRO A 321 -6.22 -17.91 -0.60
N GLY A 322 -7.20 -17.07 -0.24
CA GLY A 322 -8.11 -16.44 -1.18
C GLY A 322 -7.40 -15.50 -2.15
N SER A 323 -8.15 -15.07 -3.16
CA SER A 323 -7.71 -14.04 -4.09
C SER A 323 -8.77 -12.96 -4.25
N SER A 324 -8.35 -11.78 -4.71
CA SER A 324 -9.26 -10.72 -5.15
C SER A 324 -8.78 -10.19 -6.50
N THR A 325 -9.04 -8.92 -6.85
CA THR A 325 -8.66 -8.37 -8.17
C THR A 325 -7.83 -7.09 -8.10
N LEU A 326 -6.98 -6.91 -9.11
CA LEU A 326 -6.48 -5.63 -9.59
C LEU A 326 -7.22 -5.31 -10.89
N ASP A 327 -7.82 -4.13 -10.97
CA ASP A 327 -8.57 -3.64 -12.12
C ASP A 327 -7.93 -2.36 -12.64
N LEU A 328 -7.59 -2.30 -13.94
CA LEU A 328 -7.09 -1.10 -14.62
C LEU A 328 -8.09 -0.66 -15.69
N SER A 329 -8.26 0.64 -15.85
CA SER A 329 -9.15 1.23 -16.84
C SER A 329 -8.49 2.39 -17.56
N THR A 330 -8.51 2.36 -18.88
CA THR A 330 -8.17 3.47 -19.77
C THR A 330 -9.36 4.42 -19.98
N ASP A 331 -10.51 4.09 -19.41
CA ASP A 331 -11.76 4.83 -19.51
C ASP A 331 -11.97 5.77 -18.31
N ALA A 332 -12.79 6.81 -18.52
CA ALA A 332 -13.02 7.85 -17.51
C ALA A 332 -13.90 7.40 -16.33
N ALA A 333 -14.57 6.25 -16.43
CA ALA A 333 -15.44 5.73 -15.38
C ALA A 333 -14.58 5.08 -14.29
N SER A 334 -14.26 5.83 -13.25
CA SER A 334 -13.52 5.32 -12.10
C SER A 334 -14.39 4.38 -11.26
N PRO A 335 -13.94 3.15 -10.93
CA PRO A 335 -14.63 2.28 -9.99
C PRO A 335 -14.65 2.83 -8.54
N SER A 336 -13.96 3.94 -8.26
CA SER A 336 -13.85 4.54 -6.92
C SER A 336 -14.93 5.60 -6.60
N SER A 337 -15.94 5.77 -7.46
CA SER A 337 -17.01 6.80 -7.32
C SER A 337 -18.37 6.27 -6.88
N GLY A 338 -18.47 5.04 -6.38
CA GLY A 338 -19.73 4.51 -5.82
C GLY A 338 -20.18 5.29 -4.58
N ALA A 339 -21.49 5.40 -4.34
CA ALA A 339 -22.06 6.14 -3.20
C ALA A 339 -21.56 5.68 -1.81
N SER A 340 -20.95 4.49 -1.73
CA SER A 340 -20.36 3.91 -0.52
C SER A 340 -18.85 4.16 -0.34
N ALA A 341 -18.18 4.80 -1.31
CA ALA A 341 -16.74 5.01 -1.25
C ALA A 341 -16.37 6.24 -0.39
N VAL A 342 -15.45 6.04 0.54
CA VAL A 342 -14.80 7.12 1.27
C VAL A 342 -13.72 7.69 0.35
N THR A 343 -13.79 8.96 -0.02
CA THR A 343 -12.88 9.56 -1.00
C THR A 343 -11.95 10.60 -0.38
N ALA A 344 -10.71 10.64 -0.83
CA ALA A 344 -9.65 11.53 -0.38
C ALA A 344 -8.92 12.14 -1.59
N PRO A 345 -8.38 13.37 -1.48
CA PRO A 345 -7.60 13.93 -2.57
C PRO A 345 -6.29 13.16 -2.75
N LEU A 346 -5.94 12.87 -4.01
CA LEU A 346 -4.62 12.41 -4.41
C LEU A 346 -3.73 13.65 -4.62
N ILE A 347 -2.72 13.79 -3.78
CA ILE A 347 -1.81 14.94 -3.78
C ILE A 347 -0.65 14.64 -4.72
N ARG A 348 -0.26 15.62 -5.54
CA ARG A 348 0.97 15.52 -6.35
C ARG A 348 2.15 16.04 -5.56
N ASN A 349 3.20 15.23 -5.45
CA ASN A 349 4.51 15.67 -4.99
C ASN A 349 5.47 15.71 -6.19
N ARG A 350 5.84 16.91 -6.65
CA ARG A 350 6.70 17.08 -7.84
C ARG A 350 8.14 16.60 -7.64
N GLN A 351 8.58 16.42 -6.40
CA GLN A 351 9.91 15.88 -6.11
C GLN A 351 9.93 14.34 -6.14
N LEU A 352 8.76 13.71 -5.98
CA LEU A 352 8.61 12.26 -5.79
C LEU A 352 7.33 11.78 -6.50
N GLU A 353 7.36 11.75 -7.83
CA GLU A 353 6.20 11.41 -8.65
C GLU A 353 5.85 9.90 -8.61
N THR A 354 6.79 9.05 -8.19
CA THR A 354 6.59 7.60 -8.01
C THR A 354 5.47 7.28 -7.00
N TYR A 355 5.34 8.06 -5.93
CA TYR A 355 4.45 7.71 -4.82
C TYR A 355 3.08 8.38 -4.90
N TYR A 356 2.04 7.63 -4.55
CA TYR A 356 0.68 8.16 -4.42
C TYR A 356 0.47 8.79 -3.04
N TYR A 357 0.54 10.12 -2.98
CA TYR A 357 0.23 10.86 -1.76
C TYR A 357 -1.27 11.03 -1.58
N VAL A 358 -1.79 10.74 -0.40
CA VAL A 358 -3.20 10.89 -0.04
C VAL A 358 -3.35 11.98 1.01
N GLY A 359 -4.35 12.85 0.85
CA GLY A 359 -4.63 13.87 1.85
C GLY A 359 -5.30 13.29 3.09
N LEU A 360 -4.51 13.02 4.13
CA LEU A 360 -4.98 12.61 5.46
C LEU A 360 -5.12 13.85 6.36
N SER A 361 -6.27 14.01 7.00
CA SER A 361 -6.56 15.11 7.93
C SER A 361 -6.38 14.74 9.40
N GLY A 362 -6.45 13.45 9.74
CA GLY A 362 -6.32 13.03 11.12
C GLY A 362 -6.54 11.53 11.33
N ILE A 363 -6.44 11.13 12.58
CA ILE A 363 -6.68 9.76 13.03
C ILE A 363 -7.61 9.84 14.24
N SER A 364 -8.59 8.94 14.33
CA SER A 364 -9.39 8.76 15.54
C SER A 364 -9.10 7.43 16.23
N VAL A 365 -9.24 7.43 17.55
CA VAL A 365 -9.24 6.22 18.38
C VAL A 365 -10.45 6.27 19.30
N GLY A 366 -11.21 5.18 19.36
CA GLY A 366 -12.43 5.08 20.16
C GLY A 366 -13.51 6.10 19.79
N GLY A 367 -13.59 6.48 18.51
CA GLY A 367 -14.49 7.52 18.01
C GLY A 367 -14.07 8.96 18.39
N GLN A 368 -12.92 9.15 19.04
CA GLN A 368 -12.38 10.47 19.37
C GLN A 368 -11.24 10.83 18.43
N MET A 369 -11.30 12.02 17.84
CA MET A 369 -10.20 12.56 17.01
C MET A 369 -8.97 12.82 17.89
N LEU A 370 -7.81 12.35 17.45
CA LEU A 370 -6.55 12.59 18.15
C LEU A 370 -6.08 14.04 17.92
N SER A 371 -5.41 14.62 18.92
CA SER A 371 -4.82 15.95 18.82
C SER A 371 -3.47 15.88 18.08
N ILE A 372 -3.54 15.68 16.76
CA ILE A 372 -2.38 15.67 15.87
C ILE A 372 -2.45 16.91 14.98
N SER A 373 -1.35 17.65 14.87
CA SER A 373 -1.29 18.80 13.98
C SER A 373 -1.54 18.36 12.53
N PRO A 374 -2.44 19.01 11.76
CA PRO A 374 -2.64 18.70 10.34
C PRO A 374 -1.34 18.82 9.52
N SER A 375 -0.42 19.69 9.93
CA SER A 375 0.90 19.82 9.29
C SER A 375 1.75 18.56 9.36
N THR A 376 1.50 17.66 10.33
CA THR A 376 2.20 16.37 10.46
C THR A 376 1.93 15.46 9.25
N PHE A 377 0.79 15.63 8.58
CA PHE A 377 0.39 14.82 7.41
C PHE A 377 0.45 15.60 6.10
N ALA A 378 0.85 16.87 6.12
CA ALA A 378 0.94 17.70 4.93
C ALA A 378 2.28 17.49 4.21
N VAL A 379 2.27 17.65 2.89
CA VAL A 379 3.49 17.85 2.09
C VAL A 379 3.85 19.34 2.19
N ASP A 380 5.10 19.64 2.53
CA ASP A 380 5.59 21.02 2.59
C ASP A 380 6.03 21.57 1.23
N ASP A 381 6.40 22.84 1.17
CA ASP A 381 6.82 23.52 -0.07
C ASP A 381 8.06 22.91 -0.73
N ARG A 382 8.86 22.14 0.02
CA ARG A 382 10.04 21.42 -0.48
C ARG A 382 9.73 19.98 -0.89
N GLY A 383 8.47 19.55 -0.78
CA GLY A 383 8.06 18.18 -1.06
C GLY A 383 8.33 17.20 0.08
N ALA A 384 8.67 17.68 1.29
CA ALA A 384 8.89 16.82 2.45
C ALA A 384 7.57 16.53 3.18
N GLY A 385 7.51 15.41 3.90
CA GLY A 385 6.32 15.01 4.64
C GLY A 385 5.26 14.34 3.76
N GLY A 386 3.99 14.51 4.12
CA GLY A 386 2.87 13.86 3.46
C GLY A 386 2.58 12.44 3.94
N VAL A 387 1.57 11.84 3.32
CA VAL A 387 1.13 10.47 3.57
C VAL A 387 1.03 9.73 2.25
N ILE A 388 1.76 8.63 2.08
CA ILE A 388 1.65 7.78 0.88
C ILE A 388 0.84 6.51 1.17
N ILE A 389 0.20 5.95 0.15
CA ILE A 389 -0.39 4.61 0.19
C ILE A 389 0.56 3.66 -0.51
N ASP A 390 1.01 2.60 0.17
CA ASP A 390 1.96 1.65 -0.40
C ASP A 390 1.50 0.20 -0.20
N SER A 391 1.31 -0.54 -1.29
CA SER A 391 1.02 -1.98 -1.28
C SER A 391 2.25 -2.81 -0.90
N GLY A 392 3.46 -2.29 -1.12
CA GLY A 392 4.73 -2.96 -0.82
C GLY A 392 5.24 -2.77 0.61
N THR A 393 4.65 -1.86 1.38
CA THR A 393 4.92 -1.69 2.82
C THR A 393 3.85 -2.44 3.62
N ALA A 394 4.22 -3.26 4.60
CA ALA A 394 3.25 -4.05 5.35
C ALA A 394 2.53 -3.22 6.42
N ILE A 395 3.29 -2.53 7.26
CA ILE A 395 2.79 -1.88 8.48
C ILE A 395 2.80 -0.36 8.32
N THR A 396 1.68 0.29 8.65
CA THR A 396 1.58 1.76 8.62
C THR A 396 2.65 2.43 9.48
N ARG A 397 3.35 3.40 8.89
CA ARG A 397 4.37 4.24 9.53
C ARG A 397 3.85 5.65 9.72
N LEU A 398 3.98 6.16 10.94
CA LEU A 398 3.58 7.52 11.29
C LEU A 398 4.78 8.25 11.93
N PRO A 399 4.93 9.56 11.69
CA PRO A 399 5.87 10.39 12.45
C PRO A 399 5.71 10.15 13.94
N SER A 400 6.81 10.07 14.69
CA SER A 400 6.80 9.60 16.10
C SER A 400 5.72 10.26 16.96
N SER A 401 5.51 11.57 16.83
CA SER A 401 4.48 12.29 17.62
C SER A 401 3.04 11.86 17.29
N ALA A 402 2.74 11.57 16.03
CA ALA A 402 1.44 11.04 15.61
C ALA A 402 1.27 9.58 16.08
N TYR A 403 2.33 8.77 15.96
CA TYR A 403 2.33 7.39 16.47
C TYR A 403 2.09 7.34 17.98
N GLU A 404 2.80 8.16 18.75
CA GLU A 404 2.66 8.24 20.21
C GLU A 404 1.22 8.61 20.61
N SER A 405 0.63 9.62 19.93
CA SER A 405 -0.77 10.01 20.16
C SER A 405 -1.74 8.85 19.92
N LEU A 406 -1.54 8.08 18.85
CA LEU A 406 -2.34 6.90 18.53
C LEU A 406 -2.15 5.81 19.57
N ARG A 407 -0.89 5.50 19.91
CA ARG A 407 -0.51 4.45 20.87
C ARG A 407 -1.11 4.71 22.24
N GLU A 408 -0.96 5.92 22.78
CA GLU A 408 -1.46 6.25 24.12
C GLU A 408 -2.99 6.21 24.18
N ALA A 409 -3.68 6.73 23.16
CA ALA A 409 -5.14 6.64 23.08
C ALA A 409 -5.62 5.19 22.97
N PHE A 410 -4.91 4.36 22.21
CA PHE A 410 -5.24 2.94 22.06
C PHE A 410 -5.05 2.19 23.39
N ARG A 411 -3.89 2.37 24.04
CA ARG A 411 -3.57 1.78 25.36
C ARG A 411 -4.60 2.17 26.42
N ALA A 412 -5.02 3.44 26.45
CA ALA A 412 -6.05 3.91 27.37
C ALA A 412 -7.38 3.17 27.19
N GLY A 413 -7.76 2.88 25.95
CA GLY A 413 -8.97 2.14 25.62
C GLY A 413 -8.84 0.60 25.71
N THR A 414 -7.65 0.06 25.95
CA THR A 414 -7.38 -1.38 26.10
C THR A 414 -6.76 -1.74 27.46
N SER A 415 -6.92 -0.89 28.47
CA SER A 415 -6.32 -1.08 29.81
C SER A 415 -6.76 -2.36 30.54
N SER A 416 -7.88 -2.97 30.11
CA SER A 416 -8.40 -4.24 30.63
C SER A 416 -7.80 -5.48 29.97
N LEU A 417 -7.05 -5.33 28.87
CA LEU A 417 -6.43 -6.46 28.17
C LEU A 417 -5.10 -6.85 28.83
N PRO A 418 -4.78 -8.15 28.99
CA PRO A 418 -3.51 -8.57 29.56
C PRO A 418 -2.33 -8.12 28.69
N PRO A 419 -1.35 -7.37 29.20
CA PRO A 419 -0.21 -6.93 28.40
C PRO A 419 0.74 -8.10 28.09
N ALA A 420 1.40 -8.02 26.94
CA ALA A 420 2.48 -8.92 26.54
C ALA A 420 3.76 -8.12 26.23
N SER A 421 4.88 -8.83 26.11
CA SER A 421 6.15 -8.20 25.70
C SER A 421 6.06 -7.62 24.29
N ALA A 422 6.80 -6.53 24.06
CA ALA A 422 6.97 -5.96 22.73
C ALA A 422 7.49 -7.01 21.72
N PHE A 423 7.15 -6.83 20.46
CA PHE A 423 7.51 -7.75 19.39
C PHE A 423 8.07 -6.99 18.19
N SER A 424 9.38 -7.14 17.95
CA SER A 424 10.07 -6.46 16.84
C SER A 424 9.80 -4.94 16.86
N LEU A 425 9.17 -4.39 15.83
CA LEU A 425 8.80 -2.97 15.71
C LEU A 425 7.49 -2.59 16.44
N PHE A 426 6.78 -3.54 17.04
CA PHE A 426 5.56 -3.28 17.82
C PHE A 426 5.87 -3.12 19.30
N ASP A 427 5.47 -2.00 19.89
CA ASP A 427 5.69 -1.67 21.30
C ASP A 427 4.46 -1.91 22.20
N THR A 428 3.33 -2.32 21.61
CA THR A 428 2.03 -2.45 22.29
C THR A 428 1.42 -3.78 21.90
N CYS A 429 1.52 -4.76 22.79
CA CYS A 429 1.09 -6.14 22.58
C CYS A 429 0.29 -6.66 23.79
N PHE A 430 -0.56 -7.65 23.54
CA PHE A 430 -1.46 -8.25 24.50
C PHE A 430 -1.43 -9.78 24.40
N ASP A 431 -1.55 -10.45 25.55
CA ASP A 431 -1.79 -11.89 25.61
C ASP A 431 -3.30 -12.14 25.57
N LEU A 432 -3.77 -12.64 24.43
CA LEU A 432 -5.17 -12.97 24.19
C LEU A 432 -5.40 -14.49 24.10
N SER A 433 -4.43 -15.31 24.49
CA SER A 433 -4.50 -16.79 24.41
C SER A 433 -5.71 -17.39 25.12
N SER A 434 -6.21 -16.72 26.17
CA SER A 434 -7.37 -17.13 26.97
C SER A 434 -8.70 -16.53 26.49
N ARG A 435 -8.71 -15.79 25.37
CA ARG A 435 -9.88 -15.05 24.87
C ARG A 435 -10.33 -15.59 23.51
N THR A 436 -11.64 -15.72 23.33
CA THR A 436 -12.24 -16.03 22.02
C THR A 436 -12.45 -14.78 21.17
N SER A 437 -12.89 -13.69 21.82
CA SER A 437 -13.00 -12.36 21.23
C SER A 437 -12.75 -11.29 22.29
N VAL A 438 -12.44 -10.07 21.84
CA VAL A 438 -12.26 -8.90 22.70
C VAL A 438 -12.88 -7.65 22.08
N GLN A 439 -13.36 -6.73 22.92
CA GLN A 439 -13.70 -5.38 22.50
C GLN A 439 -12.46 -4.51 22.54
N VAL A 440 -12.20 -3.77 21.46
CA VAL A 440 -11.08 -2.83 21.34
C VAL A 440 -11.58 -1.49 20.80
N PRO A 441 -10.87 -0.38 21.09
CA PRO A 441 -11.21 0.93 20.53
C PRO A 441 -11.22 0.90 19.00
N THR A 442 -12.20 1.53 18.36
CA THR A 442 -12.17 1.74 16.91
C THR A 442 -10.98 2.60 16.51
N VAL A 443 -10.40 2.36 15.33
CA VAL A 443 -9.35 3.20 14.74
C VAL A 443 -9.83 3.64 13.37
N GLY A 444 -9.71 4.93 13.05
CA GLY A 444 -10.18 5.48 11.78
C GLY A 444 -9.22 6.49 11.17
N PHE A 445 -9.05 6.43 9.85
CA PHE A 445 -8.37 7.46 9.08
C PHE A 445 -9.38 8.52 8.63
N HIS A 446 -9.04 9.80 8.85
CA HIS A 446 -9.90 10.92 8.48
C HIS A 446 -9.31 11.68 7.30
N PHE A 447 -10.17 12.00 6.34
CA PHE A 447 -9.84 12.73 5.13
C PHE A 447 -10.62 14.04 5.06
N PRO A 448 -10.20 15.00 4.20
CA PRO A 448 -10.91 16.26 4.02
C PRO A 448 -12.40 16.07 3.73
N GLY A 449 -13.21 17.00 4.24
CA GLY A 449 -14.68 16.93 4.09
C GLY A 449 -15.37 16.02 5.11
N ASN A 450 -14.77 15.79 6.29
CA ASN A 450 -15.30 14.96 7.38
C ASN A 450 -15.61 13.51 6.95
N ARG A 451 -14.70 12.94 6.16
CA ARG A 451 -14.80 11.58 5.64
C ARG A 451 -13.93 10.65 6.48
N GLU A 452 -14.50 9.56 6.97
CA GLU A 452 -13.80 8.59 7.83
C GLU A 452 -13.75 7.22 7.15
N LEU A 453 -12.56 6.63 7.07
CA LEU A 453 -12.36 5.21 6.82
C LEU A 453 -12.09 4.51 8.16
N SER A 454 -13.10 3.84 8.69
CA SER A 454 -12.97 3.01 9.90
C SER A 454 -12.26 1.69 9.55
N LEU A 455 -11.24 1.34 10.32
CA LEU A 455 -10.46 0.13 10.11
C LEU A 455 -11.08 -1.07 10.85
N PRO A 456 -11.17 -2.25 10.22
CA PRO A 456 -11.48 -3.49 10.93
C PRO A 456 -10.45 -3.76 12.04
N ALA A 457 -10.87 -4.35 13.16
CA ALA A 457 -9.98 -4.63 14.29
C ALA A 457 -8.74 -5.45 13.91
N LYS A 458 -8.94 -6.44 13.03
CA LYS A 458 -7.87 -7.30 12.51
C LYS A 458 -6.85 -6.58 11.61
N ASN A 459 -7.14 -5.34 11.20
CA ASN A 459 -6.22 -4.51 10.40
C ASN A 459 -5.33 -3.61 11.29
N TYR A 460 -5.52 -3.59 12.60
CA TYR A 460 -4.65 -2.85 13.52
C TYR A 460 -4.26 -3.61 14.78
N LEU A 461 -4.91 -4.73 15.11
CA LEU A 461 -4.49 -5.61 16.18
C LEU A 461 -4.32 -7.02 15.60
N ILE A 462 -3.06 -7.42 15.34
CA ILE A 462 -2.73 -8.61 14.56
C ILE A 462 -2.04 -9.68 15.42
N PRO A 463 -2.26 -10.99 15.16
CA PRO A 463 -1.45 -12.03 15.78
C PRO A 463 0.01 -11.89 15.32
N VAL A 464 0.95 -12.14 16.22
CA VAL A 464 2.40 -12.19 15.91
C VAL A 464 3.04 -13.54 16.17
N ASP A 465 2.26 -14.48 16.71
CA ASP A 465 2.64 -15.87 16.92
C ASP A 465 1.41 -16.80 16.78
N GLY A 466 1.65 -18.11 16.87
CA GLY A 466 0.60 -19.13 16.85
C GLY A 466 0.00 -19.43 18.23
N THR A 467 0.28 -18.63 19.26
CA THR A 467 -0.09 -18.90 20.66
C THR A 467 -1.05 -17.88 21.27
N GLY A 468 -1.27 -16.73 20.61
CA GLY A 468 -2.26 -15.74 21.04
C GLY A 468 -1.69 -14.39 21.46
N THR A 469 -0.44 -14.07 21.11
CA THR A 469 0.08 -12.70 21.25
C THR A 469 -0.42 -11.84 20.10
N TYR A 470 -1.09 -10.73 20.42
CA TYR A 470 -1.60 -9.77 19.45
C TYR A 470 -0.98 -8.39 19.66
N CYS A 471 -0.53 -7.73 18.59
CA CYS A 471 0.15 -6.44 18.66
C CYS A 471 -0.53 -5.35 17.82
N LEU A 472 -0.45 -4.11 18.29
CA LEU A 472 -0.89 -2.92 17.57
C LEU A 472 -0.02 -2.72 16.33
N ALA A 473 -0.60 -2.93 15.15
CA ALA A 473 0.07 -2.97 13.85
C ALA A 473 0.35 -1.56 13.27
N PHE A 474 0.93 -0.68 14.07
CA PHE A 474 1.45 0.64 13.70
C PHE A 474 2.85 0.80 14.28
N ALA A 475 3.71 1.55 13.60
CA ALA A 475 5.06 1.82 14.08
C ALA A 475 5.50 3.28 13.81
N PRO A 476 6.41 3.82 14.63
CA PRO A 476 6.93 5.16 14.43
C PRO A 476 7.93 5.19 13.26
N THR A 477 8.12 6.38 12.71
CA THR A 477 9.24 6.72 11.82
C THR A 477 9.82 8.07 12.24
N SER A 478 11.14 8.20 12.13
CA SER A 478 11.85 9.47 12.37
C SER A 478 11.80 10.40 11.15
N ALA A 479 11.40 9.88 9.99
CA ALA A 479 11.20 10.68 8.79
C ALA A 479 9.86 11.45 8.85
N PRO A 480 9.75 12.60 8.16
CA PRO A 480 8.50 13.35 8.11
C PRO A 480 7.39 12.64 7.29
N LEU A 481 7.77 11.68 6.43
CA LEU A 481 6.86 10.95 5.56
C LEU A 481 6.09 9.86 6.31
N SER A 482 4.77 9.86 6.19
CA SER A 482 3.90 8.77 6.66
C SER A 482 3.61 7.77 5.53
N ILE A 483 3.37 6.50 5.88
CA ILE A 483 3.05 5.44 4.92
C ILE A 483 1.85 4.66 5.44
N ILE A 484 0.76 4.59 4.68
CA ILE A 484 -0.35 3.66 4.93
C ILE A 484 0.03 2.31 4.31
N GLY A 485 0.35 1.35 5.18
CA GLY A 485 0.78 0.00 4.79
C GLY A 485 -0.37 -0.92 4.40
N ASN A 486 -0.03 -2.05 3.79
CA ASN A 486 -0.97 -2.99 3.21
C ASN A 486 -1.85 -3.70 4.25
N VAL A 487 -1.38 -3.90 5.49
CA VAL A 487 -2.19 -4.48 6.58
C VAL A 487 -3.40 -3.62 6.88
N GLN A 488 -3.26 -2.29 6.86
CA GLN A 488 -4.38 -1.38 7.07
C GLN A 488 -5.33 -1.30 5.88
N GLN A 489 -4.87 -1.70 4.69
CA GLN A 489 -5.66 -1.72 3.45
C GLN A 489 -6.45 -3.04 3.25
N GLN A 490 -6.16 -4.10 4.03
CA GLN A 490 -6.79 -5.41 3.86
C GLN A 490 -8.32 -5.36 3.94
N GLY A 491 -9.01 -6.07 3.05
CA GLY A 491 -10.48 -6.06 2.96
C GLY A 491 -11.08 -4.76 2.43
N THR A 492 -10.25 -3.78 2.03
CA THR A 492 -10.69 -2.50 1.46
C THR A 492 -10.21 -2.40 0.03
N ARG A 493 -11.13 -2.09 -0.89
CA ARG A 493 -10.77 -1.76 -2.27
C ARG A 493 -10.25 -0.33 -2.30
N VAL A 494 -9.00 -0.17 -2.72
CA VAL A 494 -8.34 1.12 -2.90
C VAL A 494 -8.34 1.42 -4.40
N GLY A 495 -8.98 2.50 -4.81
CA GLY A 495 -9.06 2.92 -6.21
C GLY A 495 -8.45 4.30 -6.42
N PHE A 496 -7.60 4.42 -7.42
CA PHE A 496 -6.89 5.62 -7.82
C PHE A 496 -7.55 6.17 -9.09
N ASP A 497 -8.11 7.37 -8.99
CA ASP A 497 -8.57 8.15 -10.13
C ASP A 497 -7.47 9.15 -10.49
N LEU A 498 -6.69 8.79 -11.51
CA LEU A 498 -5.50 9.54 -11.95
C LEU A 498 -5.87 10.79 -12.76
N ASN A 499 -7.10 10.85 -13.27
CA ASN A 499 -7.62 12.02 -13.97
C ASN A 499 -8.14 13.09 -13.00
N ASN A 500 -8.94 12.67 -12.02
CA ASN A 500 -9.57 13.58 -11.07
C ASN A 500 -8.74 13.82 -9.80
N TYR A 501 -7.55 13.21 -9.70
CA TYR A 501 -6.67 13.32 -8.53
C TYR A 501 -7.40 12.96 -7.23
N SER A 502 -7.99 11.77 -7.22
CA SER A 502 -8.73 11.26 -6.06
C SER A 502 -8.39 9.81 -5.79
N VAL A 503 -8.35 9.44 -4.51
CA VAL A 503 -8.34 8.04 -4.06
C VAL A 503 -9.69 7.74 -3.43
N GLY A 504 -10.24 6.55 -3.69
CA GLY A 504 -11.45 6.06 -3.03
C GLY A 504 -11.20 4.74 -2.32
N PHE A 505 -11.82 4.61 -1.14
CA PHE A 505 -11.75 3.44 -0.28
C PHE A 505 -13.14 2.84 -0.14
N THR A 506 -13.31 1.58 -0.53
CA THR A 506 -14.58 0.85 -0.37
C THR A 506 -14.35 -0.39 0.49
N ALA A 507 -14.81 -0.34 1.74
CA ALA A 507 -14.65 -1.44 2.69
C ALA A 507 -15.47 -2.68 2.29
N ASN A 508 -14.97 -3.87 2.63
CA ASN A 508 -15.58 -5.17 2.39
C ASN A 508 -15.92 -5.44 0.91
N LYS A 509 -15.01 -5.06 0.01
CA LYS A 509 -15.13 -5.25 -1.45
C LYS A 509 -13.92 -5.95 -2.06
N CYS A 510 -13.47 -6.98 -1.34
CA CYS A 510 -12.65 -8.06 -1.87
C CYS A 510 -13.57 -9.27 -2.08
#